data_AF-A0A6N8XKF6-F1
#
_entry.id   AF-A0A6N8XKF6-F1
#
_cell.length_a   1.000
_cell.length_b   1.000
_cell.length_c   1.000
_cell.angle_alpha   90.00
_cell.angle_beta   90.00
_cell.angle_gamma   90.00
#
_symmetry.space_group_name_H-M   'P 1'
#
loop_
_entity.id
_entity.type
_entity.pdbx_description
1 polymer ?
#
loop_
_entity_poly.entity_id
_entity_poly.type
_entity_poly.pdbx_seq_one_letter_code
_entity_poly.pdbx_strand_id
1 'polypeptide(L)'
;MAVIPDPNLREAYESVGTGLISMHSPLAFAALTAAFEDDTDWLHEQNAFLAGNARRLETTVAGIDGIRTTPVEGTYLAWLDVS
;
A
#
# COMPACT_ATOMS: atom_id res chain seq x y z
N MET A 1 3.16 6.60 -13.31
CA MET A 1 3.36 8.06 -13.44
C MET A 1 3.90 8.58 -12.11
N ALA A 2 5.03 9.30 -12.12
CA ALA A 2 5.62 9.83 -10.90
C ALA A 2 5.05 11.24 -10.58
N VAL A 3 4.75 11.49 -9.30
CA VAL A 3 4.37 12.81 -8.80
C VAL A 3 5.65 13.59 -8.50
N ILE A 4 6.10 14.43 -9.45
CA ILE A 4 7.32 15.24 -9.37
C ILE A 4 6.99 16.71 -9.67
N PRO A 5 6.78 17.56 -8.66
CA PRO A 5 6.36 18.95 -8.89
C PRO A 5 7.41 19.82 -9.56
N ASP A 6 8.71 19.55 -9.31
CA ASP A 6 9.82 20.28 -9.92
C ASP A 6 9.95 19.90 -11.41
N PRO A 7 9.83 20.85 -12.35
CA PRO A 7 9.87 20.56 -13.78
C PRO A 7 11.25 20.08 -14.25
N ASN A 8 12.34 20.60 -13.68
CA ASN A 8 13.70 20.21 -14.07
C ASN A 8 13.97 18.77 -13.59
N LEU A 9 13.50 18.43 -12.38
CA LEU A 9 13.63 17.06 -11.86
C LEU A 9 12.75 16.07 -12.63
N ARG A 10 11.56 16.49 -13.05
CA ARG A 10 10.68 15.68 -13.89
C ARG A 10 11.33 15.36 -15.24
N GLU A 11 11.86 16.38 -15.92
CA GLU A 11 12.56 16.21 -17.19
C GLU A 11 13.77 15.28 -17.05
N ALA A 12 14.57 15.46 -15.99
CA ALA A 12 15.69 14.57 -15.70
C ALA A 12 15.23 13.11 -15.48
N TYR A 13 14.16 12.90 -14.71
CA TYR A 13 13.58 11.58 -14.48
C TYR A 13 13.08 10.92 -15.77
N GLU A 14 12.35 11.66 -16.60
CA GLU A 14 11.78 11.17 -17.85
C GLU A 14 12.86 10.85 -18.90
N SER A 15 13.90 11.68 -19.00
CA SER A 15 15.01 11.47 -19.93
C SER A 15 15.77 10.17 -19.66
N VAL A 16 15.93 9.77 -18.40
CA VAL A 16 16.56 8.50 -18.01
C VAL A 16 15.58 7.33 -18.11
N GLY A 17 14.30 7.54 -17.79
CA GLY A 17 13.28 6.49 -17.79
C GLY A 17 12.83 6.04 -19.19
N THR A 18 13.04 6.88 -20.21
CA THR A 18 12.64 6.59 -21.60
C THR A 18 13.30 5.33 -22.12
N GLY A 19 12.49 4.33 -22.50
CA GLY A 19 12.97 3.03 -23.01
C GLY A 19 13.25 1.96 -21.95
N LEU A 20 13.28 2.32 -20.66
CA LEU A 20 13.43 1.39 -19.54
C LEU A 20 12.10 1.06 -18.87
N ILE A 21 11.19 2.03 -18.82
CA ILE A 21 9.86 1.88 -18.24
C ILE A 21 8.87 1.56 -19.37
N SER A 22 8.45 0.30 -19.45
CA SER A 22 7.43 -0.12 -20.42
C SER A 22 6.13 0.63 -20.17
N MET A 23 5.47 1.07 -21.25
CA MET A 23 4.17 1.75 -21.15
C MET A 23 3.16 0.84 -20.47
N HIS A 24 2.41 1.40 -19.51
CA HIS A 24 1.41 0.66 -18.74
C HIS A 24 0.35 0.05 -19.68
N SER A 25 -0.02 -1.21 -19.42
CA SER A 25 -1.10 -1.88 -20.16
C SER A 25 -2.39 -1.05 -20.13
N PRO A 26 -3.17 -0.96 -21.22
CA PRO A 26 -4.46 -0.28 -21.22
C PRO A 26 -5.40 -0.78 -20.11
N LEU A 27 -5.32 -2.07 -19.77
CA LEU A 27 -6.10 -2.64 -18.66
C LEU A 27 -5.64 -2.09 -17.30
N ALA A 28 -4.34 -1.90 -17.10
CA ALA A 28 -3.81 -1.32 -15.87
C ALA A 28 -4.26 0.14 -15.72
N PHE A 29 -4.31 0.89 -16.82
CA PHE A 29 -4.83 2.27 -16.79
C PHE A 29 -6.31 2.29 -16.41
N ALA A 30 -7.15 1.49 -17.07
CA ALA A 30 -8.58 1.42 -16.77
C ALA A 30 -8.85 0.98 -15.31
N ALA A 31 -8.11 -0.01 -14.80
CA ALA A 31 -8.25 -0.47 -13.43
C ALA A 31 -7.84 0.60 -12.40
N LEU A 32 -6.73 1.31 -12.65
CA LEU A 32 -6.30 2.41 -11.77
C LEU A 32 -7.31 3.55 -11.76
N THR A 33 -7.81 3.97 -12.92
CA THR A 33 -8.86 5.00 -13.01
C THR A 33 -10.09 4.59 -12.20
N ALA A 34 -10.61 3.38 -12.44
CA ALA A 34 -11.77 2.88 -11.70
C ALA A 34 -11.53 2.83 -10.19
N ALA A 35 -10.34 2.43 -9.74
CA ALA A 35 -10.00 2.35 -8.33
C ALA A 35 -9.82 3.73 -7.66
N PHE A 36 -9.26 4.72 -8.36
CA PHE A 36 -9.05 6.07 -7.81
C PHE A 36 -10.28 6.97 -7.90
N GLU A 37 -11.18 6.71 -8.85
CA GLU A 37 -12.45 7.42 -9.01
C GLU A 37 -13.62 6.69 -8.33
N ASP A 38 -13.36 5.56 -7.66
CA ASP A 38 -14.37 4.82 -6.89
C ASP A 38 -14.94 5.69 -5.76
N ASP A 39 -16.25 5.92 -5.81
CA ASP A 39 -17.01 6.68 -4.82
C ASP A 39 -17.76 5.78 -3.83
N THR A 40 -17.54 4.46 -3.90
CA THR A 40 -18.11 3.51 -2.95
C THR A 40 -17.34 3.47 -1.63
N ASP A 41 -17.93 2.83 -0.62
CA ASP A 41 -17.31 2.67 0.70
C ASP A 41 -16.26 1.56 0.77
N TRP A 42 -15.93 0.90 -0.36
CA TRP A 42 -15.10 -0.30 -0.39
C TRP A 42 -13.77 -0.15 0.36
N LEU A 43 -13.05 0.95 0.13
CA LEU A 43 -11.76 1.18 0.79
C LEU A 43 -11.93 1.44 2.29
N HIS A 44 -12.98 2.15 2.68
CA HIS A 44 -13.28 2.42 4.08
C HIS A 44 -13.63 1.13 4.83
N GLU A 45 -14.49 0.30 4.26
CA GLU A 45 -14.86 -1.01 4.79
C GLU A 45 -13.66 -1.96 4.88
N GLN A 46 -12.81 -1.98 3.85
CA GLN A 46 -11.57 -2.76 3.87
C GLN A 46 -10.65 -2.31 5.02
N ASN A 47 -10.44 -1.01 5.18
CA ASN A 47 -9.59 -0.48 6.24
C ASN A 47 -10.16 -0.80 7.64
N ALA A 48 -11.47 -0.70 7.82
CA ALA A 48 -12.13 -1.08 9.06
C ALA A 48 -11.94 -2.58 9.37
N PHE A 49 -12.06 -3.43 8.36
CA PHE A 49 -11.82 -4.86 8.47
C PHE A 49 -10.36 -5.17 8.83
N LEU A 50 -9.40 -4.56 8.14
CA LEU A 50 -7.97 -4.74 8.41
C LEU A 50 -7.59 -4.26 9.81
N ALA A 51 -8.13 -3.12 10.27
CA ALA A 51 -7.93 -2.64 11.64
C ALA A 51 -8.54 -3.58 12.69
N GLY A 52 -9.64 -4.28 12.35
CA GLY A 52 -10.18 -5.37 13.17
C GLY A 52 -9.22 -6.55 13.25
N ASN A 53 -8.66 -6.97 12.11
CA ASN A 53 -7.69 -8.06 12.05
C ASN A 53 -6.39 -7.74 12.81
N ALA A 54 -5.87 -6.51 12.69
CA ALA A 54 -4.70 -6.06 13.42
C ALA A 54 -4.89 -6.18 14.95
N ARG A 55 -5.99 -5.64 15.48
CA ARG A 55 -6.32 -5.75 16.92
C ARG A 55 -6.45 -7.20 17.39
N ARG A 56 -7.07 -8.05 16.55
CA ARG A 56 -7.21 -9.48 16.85
C ARG A 56 -5.84 -10.18 16.86
N LEU A 57 -4.98 -9.86 15.90
CA LEU A 57 -3.62 -10.40 15.81
C LEU A 57 -2.81 -9.99 17.03
N GLU A 58 -2.81 -8.70 17.38
CA GLU A 58 -2.10 -8.17 18.57
C GLU A 58 -2.54 -8.88 19.85
N THR A 59 -3.85 -9.04 20.05
CA THR A 59 -4.41 -9.75 21.21
C THR A 59 -3.99 -11.23 21.22
N THR A 60 -3.94 -11.86 20.04
CA THR A 60 -3.54 -13.26 19.91
C THR A 60 -2.06 -13.46 20.22
N VAL A 61 -1.20 -12.61 19.65
CA VAL A 61 0.26 -12.67 19.85
C VAL A 61 0.64 -12.38 21.29
N ALA A 62 -0.05 -11.46 21.97
CA ALA A 62 0.18 -11.17 23.39
C ALA A 62 0.02 -12.40 24.32
N GLY A 63 -0.71 -13.43 23.86
CA GLY A 63 -0.88 -14.69 24.59
C GLY A 63 0.15 -15.78 24.24
N ILE A 64 1.08 -15.54 23.31
CA ILE A 64 2.07 -16.51 22.87
C ILE A 64 3.43 -16.17 23.47
N ASP A 65 3.93 -17.05 24.33
CA ASP A 65 5.25 -16.87 24.95
C ASP A 65 6.37 -16.87 23.90
N GLY A 66 7.32 -15.96 24.06
CA GLY A 66 8.45 -15.81 23.13
C GLY A 66 8.16 -15.09 21.81
N ILE A 67 6.91 -14.69 21.51
CA ILE A 67 6.59 -13.90 20.31
C ILE A 67 6.19 -12.48 20.71
N ARG A 68 6.71 -11.49 19.99
CA ARG A 68 6.36 -10.08 20.18
C ARG A 68 5.90 -9.45 18.88
N THR A 69 5.11 -8.39 18.99
CA THR A 69 4.69 -7.58 17.84
C THR A 69 4.59 -6.12 18.26
N THR A 70 4.55 -5.24 17.27
CA THR A 70 4.32 -3.79 17.43
C THR A 70 2.95 -3.43 16.85
N PRO A 71 2.29 -2.36 17.36
CA PRO A 71 1.03 -1.90 16.79
C PRO A 71 1.10 -1.70 15.28
N VAL A 72 0.08 -2.17 14.56
CA VAL A 72 0.00 -2.00 13.09
C VAL A 72 -0.70 -0.68 12.77
N GLU A 73 0.07 0.32 12.34
CA GLU A 73 -0.46 1.66 12.00
C GLU A 73 -0.95 1.76 10.54
N GLY A 74 -0.58 0.80 9.69
CA GLY A 74 -0.97 0.76 8.29
C GLY A 74 -0.55 -0.52 7.60
N THR A 75 -0.95 -0.65 6.33
CA THR A 75 -0.83 -1.89 5.52
C THR A 75 -1.66 -3.06 6.08
N TYR A 76 -1.58 -4.22 5.42
CA TYR A 76 -2.21 -5.47 5.87
C TYR A 76 -1.20 -6.46 6.47
N LEU A 77 0.02 -6.02 6.78
CA LEU A 77 1.12 -6.85 7.27
C LEU A 77 1.46 -6.49 8.72
N ALA A 78 1.55 -7.50 9.58
CA ALA A 78 2.06 -7.37 10.94
C ALA A 78 3.52 -7.86 11.01
N TRP A 79 4.35 -7.16 11.78
CA TRP A 79 5.72 -7.59 12.04
C TRP A 79 5.78 -8.39 13.34
N LEU A 80 6.28 -9.62 13.25
CA LEU A 80 6.43 -10.53 14.37
C LEU A 80 7.91 -10.76 14.67
N ASP A 81 8.30 -10.51 15.91
CA ASP A 81 9.59 -10.88 16.45
C ASP A 81 9.46 -12.27 17.10
N VAL A 82 10.26 -13.21 16.61
CA VAL A 82 10.29 -14.64 17.00
C VAL A 82 11.71 -15.09 17.37
N SER A 83 12.59 -14.13 17.66
CA SER A 83 14.00 -14.36 17.97
C SER A 83 14.25 -15.07 19.31
#